data_AF-D6STU6-F1
#
_entry.id   AF-D6STU6-F1
#
_cell.length_a   1.000
_cell.length_b   1.000
_cell.length_c   1.000
_cell.angle_alpha   90.00
_cell.angle_beta   90.00
_cell.angle_gamma   90.00
#
_symmetry.space_group_name_H-M   'P 1'
#
loop_
_entity.id
_entity.type
_entity.pdbx_description
1 polymer ?
#
loop_
_entity_poly.entity_id
_entity_poly.type
_entity_poly.pdbx_seq_one_letter_code
_entity_poly.pdbx_strand_id
1 'polypeptide(L)'
;MRTLFDPLKFLQSLRLAVELDSKGQILVHGMRFLEPHKAKQARNALKIYDKLLRMQLDAPSKHMRPSVRKLLALGKVEIREGQYVLPESHGLHL
;
A
#
# COMPACT_ATOMS: atom_id res chain seq x y z
N MET A 1 -0.13 -19.59 -10.96
CA MET A 1 0.54 -18.62 -10.06
C MET A 1 -0.51 -17.93 -9.21
N ARG A 2 -0.41 -17.95 -7.89
CA ARG A 2 -1.32 -17.19 -7.01
C ARG A 2 -1.00 -15.70 -7.16
N THR A 3 -1.99 -14.89 -7.51
CA THR A 3 -1.79 -13.43 -7.61
C THR A 3 -1.44 -12.86 -6.25
N LEU A 4 -0.38 -12.06 -6.18
CA LEU A 4 0.02 -11.37 -4.96
C LEU A 4 -1.06 -10.36 -4.53
N PHE A 5 -1.28 -10.26 -3.22
CA PHE A 5 -2.21 -9.26 -2.70
C PHE A 5 -1.61 -7.86 -2.80
N ASP A 6 -2.31 -6.94 -3.46
CA ASP A 6 -1.91 -5.54 -3.62
C ASP A 6 -2.89 -4.65 -2.84
N PRO A 7 -2.46 -4.05 -1.71
CA PRO A 7 -3.37 -3.35 -0.82
C PRO A 7 -3.91 -2.07 -1.44
N LEU A 8 -3.11 -1.33 -2.22
CA LEU A 8 -3.60 -0.14 -2.90
C LEU A 8 -4.65 -0.50 -3.95
N LYS A 9 -4.39 -1.54 -4.75
CA LYS A 9 -5.38 -2.02 -5.75
C LYS A 9 -6.66 -2.50 -5.08
N PHE A 10 -6.56 -3.19 -3.94
CA PHE A 10 -7.71 -3.61 -3.15
C PHE A 10 -8.54 -2.40 -2.70
N LEU A 11 -7.93 -1.37 -2.10
CA LEU A 11 -8.64 -0.16 -1.66
C LEU A 11 -9.30 0.57 -2.85
N GLN A 12 -8.63 0.66 -4.00
CA GLN A 12 -9.18 1.24 -5.22
C GLN A 12 -10.38 0.45 -5.76
N SER A 13 -10.37 -0.89 -5.63
CA SER A 13 -11.51 -1.72 -6.03
C SER A 13 -12.77 -1.44 -5.20
N LEU A 14 -12.60 -0.92 -3.98
CA LEU A 14 -13.67 -0.43 -3.12
C LEU A 14 -14.08 1.02 -3.43
N ARG A 15 -13.58 1.61 -4.52
CA ARG A 15 -13.79 3.02 -4.92
C ARG A 15 -13.31 4.03 -3.86
N LEU A 16 -12.32 3.64 -3.05
CA LEU A 16 -11.68 4.56 -2.12
C LEU A 16 -10.59 5.37 -2.83
N ALA A 17 -10.59 6.69 -2.59
CA ALA A 17 -9.44 7.51 -2.95
C ALA A 17 -8.46 7.52 -1.79
N VAL A 18 -7.21 7.12 -2.07
CA VAL A 18 -6.14 6.98 -1.07
C VAL A 18 -4.94 7.79 -1.52
N GLU A 19 -4.44 8.65 -0.64
CA GLU A 19 -3.38 9.63 -0.91
C GLU A 19 -2.50 9.82 0.33
N LEU A 20 -1.31 10.39 0.14
CA LEU A 20 -0.50 10.91 1.24
C LEU A 20 -0.75 12.41 1.35
N ASP A 21 -0.93 12.92 2.56
CA ASP A 21 -0.90 14.36 2.81
C ASP A 21 0.54 14.90 2.84
N SER A 22 0.69 16.21 3.04
CA SER A 22 2.00 16.88 3.12
C SER A 22 2.85 16.45 4.33
N LYS A 23 2.25 15.77 5.31
CA LYS A 23 2.93 15.19 6.48
C LYS A 23 3.20 13.70 6.30
N GLY A 24 2.91 13.15 5.13
CA GLY A 24 3.02 11.73 4.84
C GLY A 24 1.96 10.87 5.53
N GLN A 25 0.84 11.41 6.01
CA GLN A 25 -0.25 10.61 6.54
C GLN A 25 -1.12 10.07 5.41
N ILE A 26 -1.60 8.82 5.56
CA ILE A 26 -2.51 8.24 4.58
C ILE A 26 -3.92 8.83 4.79
N LEU A 27 -4.39 9.58 3.80
CA LEU A 27 -5.77 10.05 3.73
C LEU A 27 -6.62 9.06 2.92
N VAL A 28 -7.83 8.81 3.40
CA VAL A 28 -8.78 7.89 2.78
C VAL A 28 -10.15 8.53 2.65
N HIS A 29 -10.58 8.74 1.41
CA HIS A 29 -11.91 9.28 1.11
C HIS A 29 -12.85 8.18 0.62
N GLY A 30 -14.14 8.32 0.94
CA GLY A 30 -15.20 7.40 0.52
C GLY A 30 -15.54 6.30 1.53
N MET A 31 -14.81 6.19 2.64
CA MET A 31 -15.01 5.10 3.62
C MET A 31 -16.42 5.09 4.23
N ARG A 32 -17.05 6.26 4.42
CA ARG A 32 -18.41 6.39 4.94
C ARG A 32 -19.50 5.78 4.05
N PHE A 33 -19.20 5.56 2.76
CA PHE A 33 -20.14 5.00 1.79
C PHE A 33 -20.02 3.48 1.65
N LEU A 34 -19.08 2.86 2.37
CA LEU A 34 -18.90 1.42 2.37
C LEU A 34 -19.87 0.74 3.33
N GLU A 35 -20.33 -0.44 2.95
CA GLU A 35 -20.98 -1.36 3.87
C GLU A 35 -20.05 -1.68 5.05
N PRO A 36 -20.59 -1.92 6.27
CA PRO A 36 -19.79 -2.08 7.48
C PRO A 36 -18.68 -3.14 7.37
N HIS A 37 -18.94 -4.25 6.69
CA HIS A 37 -17.97 -5.33 6.49
C HIS A 37 -16.81 -4.91 5.55
N LYS A 38 -17.09 -4.19 4.47
CA LYS A 38 -16.06 -3.64 3.55
C LYS A 38 -15.26 -2.54 4.22
N ALA A 39 -15.91 -1.68 5.01
CA ALA A 39 -15.22 -0.67 5.81
C ALA A 39 -14.24 -1.32 6.81
N LYS A 40 -14.64 -2.41 7.48
CA LYS A 40 -13.76 -3.18 8.36
C LYS A 40 -12.57 -3.78 7.61
N GLN A 41 -12.80 -4.39 6.45
CA GLN A 41 -11.72 -4.93 5.61
C GLN A 41 -10.73 -3.85 5.15
N ALA A 42 -11.24 -2.70 4.71
CA ALA A 42 -10.41 -1.57 4.31
C ALA A 42 -9.56 -1.03 5.47
N ARG A 43 -10.14 -0.88 6.67
CA ARG A 43 -9.38 -0.49 7.88
C ARG A 43 -8.29 -1.49 8.24
N ASN A 44 -8.59 -2.79 8.13
CA ASN A 44 -7.59 -3.83 8.37
C ASN A 44 -6.45 -3.76 7.33
N ALA A 45 -6.76 -3.55 6.06
CA ALA A 45 -5.75 -3.39 5.02
C ALA A 45 -4.85 -2.16 5.27
N LEU A 46 -5.45 -1.01 5.64
CA LEU A 46 -4.71 0.19 6.01
C LEU A 46 -3.76 -0.06 7.18
N LYS A 47 -4.21 -0.79 8.20
CA LYS A 47 -3.40 -1.10 9.40
C LYS A 47 -2.27 -2.09 9.11
N ILE A 48 -2.59 -3.20 8.44
CA ILE A 48 -1.63 -4.31 8.22
C ILE A 48 -0.57 -3.90 7.19
N TYR A 49 -0.95 -3.13 6.17
CA TYR A 49 -0.09 -2.80 5.04
C TYR A 49 0.34 -1.33 5.00
N ASP A 50 0.32 -0.60 6.12
CA ASP A 50 0.65 0.83 6.19
C ASP A 50 1.98 1.18 5.49
N LYS A 51 3.07 0.47 5.82
CA LYS A 51 4.39 0.70 5.20
C LYS A 51 4.38 0.46 3.69
N LEU A 52 3.75 -0.63 3.25
CA LEU A 52 3.66 -0.98 1.84
C LEU A 52 2.82 0.05 1.07
N LEU A 53 1.69 0.48 1.65
CA LEU A 53 0.85 1.53 1.09
C LEU A 53 1.61 2.85 0.96
N ARG A 54 2.40 3.26 1.97
CA ARG A 54 3.25 4.46 1.87
C ARG A 54 4.17 4.39 0.67
N MET A 55 4.85 3.28 0.44
CA MET A 55 5.73 3.10 -0.73
C MET A 55 4.97 3.13 -2.06
N GLN A 56 3.73 2.64 -2.10
CA GLN A 56 2.92 2.71 -3.30
C GLN A 56 2.38 4.11 -3.57
N LEU A 57 2.10 4.88 -2.51
CA LEU A 57 1.54 6.22 -2.58
C LEU A 57 2.62 7.31 -2.77
N ASP A 58 3.84 7.05 -2.32
CA ASP A 58 5.04 7.88 -2.52
C ASP A 58 5.56 7.79 -3.96
N ALA A 59 4.71 8.22 -4.89
CA ALA A 59 5.01 8.32 -6.30
C ALA A 59 4.68 9.74 -6.79
N PRO A 60 5.42 10.28 -7.77
CA PRO A 60 5.20 11.64 -8.28
C PRO A 60 3.78 11.90 -8.78
N SER A 61 3.06 10.84 -9.18
CA SER A 61 1.69 10.93 -9.67
C SER A 61 0.91 9.64 -9.40
N LYS A 62 -0.43 9.72 -9.46
CA LYS A 62 -1.34 8.57 -9.29
C LYS A 62 -1.08 7.44 -10.29
N HIS A 63 -0.70 7.77 -11.53
CA HIS A 63 -0.46 6.79 -12.59
C HIS A 63 0.91 6.11 -12.49
N MET A 64 1.84 6.68 -11.71
CA MET A 64 3.18 6.12 -11.49
C MET A 64 3.28 5.23 -10.24
N ARG A 65 2.20 5.13 -9.46
CA ARG A 65 2.17 4.34 -8.23
C ARG A 65 2.54 2.87 -8.51
N PRO A 66 3.59 2.32 -7.88
CA PRO A 66 4.03 0.96 -8.15
C PRO A 66 3.02 -0.06 -7.60
N SER A 67 2.87 -1.18 -8.31
CA SER A 67 2.23 -2.37 -7.73
C SER A 67 3.19 -3.07 -6.77
N VAL A 68 2.66 -3.92 -5.90
CA VAL A 68 3.48 -4.79 -5.03
C VAL A 68 4.45 -5.65 -5.86
N ARG A 69 4.00 -6.16 -7.01
CA ARG A 69 4.86 -6.92 -7.94
C ARG A 69 6.05 -6.08 -8.43
N LYS A 70 5.83 -4.80 -8.75
CA LYS A 70 6.91 -3.89 -9.16
C LYS A 70 7.86 -3.62 -8.00
N LEU A 71 7.35 -3.42 -6.78
CA LEU A 71 8.19 -3.21 -5.60
C LEU A 71 9.08 -4.42 -5.29
N LEU A 72 8.55 -5.64 -5.44
CA LEU A 72 9.31 -6.89 -5.34
C LEU A 72 10.40 -6.98 -6.42
N ALA A 73 10.05 -6.70 -7.67
CA ALA A 73 11.01 -6.75 -8.77
C ALA A 73 12.16 -5.74 -8.61
N LEU A 74 11.92 -4.62 -7.91
CA LEU A 74 12.94 -3.61 -7.59
C LEU A 74 13.72 -3.93 -6.31
N GLY A 75 13.44 -5.04 -5.63
CA GLY A 75 14.06 -5.39 -4.35
C GLY A 75 13.69 -4.45 -3.20
N LYS A 76 12.63 -3.64 -3.34
CA LYS A 76 12.17 -2.71 -2.29
C LYS A 76 11.27 -3.37 -1.25
N VAL A 77 10.70 -4.53 -1.60
CA VAL A 77 9.86 -5.36 -0.74
C VAL A 77 10.30 -6.80 -0.97
N GLU A 78 10.27 -7.62 0.06
CA GLU A 78 10.46 -9.07 -0.02
C GLU A 78 9.27 -9.78 0.62
N ILE A 79 9.12 -11.07 0.33
CA ILE A 79 8.17 -11.93 1.04
C ILE A 79 8.98 -12.91 1.89
N ARG A 80 8.88 -12.78 3.22
CA ARG A 80 9.50 -13.72 4.18
C ARG A 80 8.39 -14.35 5.01
N GLU A 81 8.35 -15.67 5.06
CA GLU A 81 7.34 -16.45 5.81
C GLU A 81 5.88 -16.03 5.47
N GLY A 82 5.63 -15.68 4.20
CA GLY A 82 4.31 -15.24 3.73
C GLY A 82 3.93 -13.79 4.09
N GLN A 83 4.84 -13.02 4.70
CA GLN A 83 4.65 -11.61 5.04
C GLN A 83 5.49 -10.70 4.15
N TYR A 84 4.93 -9.53 3.81
CA TYR A 84 5.70 -8.49 3.14
C TYR A 84 6.64 -7.81 4.13
N VAL A 85 7.93 -7.86 3.86
CA VAL A 85 8.95 -7.17 4.64
C VAL A 85 9.64 -6.13 3.78
N LEU A 86 10.04 -5.02 4.41
CA LEU A 86 10.91 -4.05 3.77
C LEU A 86 12.35 -4.48 4.10
N PRO A 87 13.23 -4.63 3.10
CA PRO A 87 14.64 -4.85 3.37
C PRO A 87 15.15 -3.66 4.18
N GLU A 88 15.87 -3.93 5.27
CA GLU A 88 16.52 -2.86 6.03
C GLU A 88 17.41 -2.09 5.05
N SER A 89 17.14 -0.80 4.87
CA SER A 89 18.01 0.07 4.11
C SER A 89 19.41 -0.08 4.69
N HIS A 90 20.33 -0.70 3.96
CA HIS A 90 21.74 -0.43 4.16
C HIS A 90 21.89 1.08 4.04
N GLY A 91 22.18 1.73 5.17
CA GLY A 91 22.48 3.13 5.21
C GLY A 91 23.60 3.38 4.22
N LEU A 92 23.31 4.13 3.16
CA LEU A 92 24.32 4.87 2.46
C LEU A 92 24.18 6.31 2.94
N HIS A 93 24.88 6.56 4.05
CA HIS A 93 25.62 7.80 4.18
C HIS A 93 26.46 7.97 2.91
N LEU A 94 26.16 9.01 2.13
CA LEU A 94 27.13 9.73 1.31
C LEU A 94 26.77 11.22 1.39
#